data_AF-A0A2G6H6Z4-F1
#
_entry.id   AF-A0A2G6H6Z4-F1
#
_cell.length_a   1.000
_cell.length_b   1.000
_cell.length_c   1.000
_cell.angle_alpha   90.00
_cell.angle_beta   90.00
_cell.angle_gamma   90.00
#
_symmetry.space_group_name_H-M   'P 1'
#
loop_
_entity.id
_entity.type
_entity.pdbx_description
1 polymer ?
#
loop_
_entity_poly.entity_id
_entity_poly.type
_entity_poly.pdbx_seq_one_letter_code
_entity_poly.pdbx_strand_id
1 'polypeptide(L)'
;EHDFESKNGDVYPNKEWNKLSHKRKYVKQKGLYLDSLNDLPKESELEFWCEWEPNSIVTKTLETNVCQTKVELNNTGFPKFLHDELFYIELDKRLWRQNTDPCVFGETFKFFLCQQTRKKSKKNPERIQTQLAKLEKGSIILFGSYKQNSKTKERLFILDTVFVVNDWVEFNSKEDFEKIIDTRICEGYQDICIRFIDKQPIARRLYFGATYKNQVNGMYSFVPCKESGDDFGFERPVIELQDRVNPNRNRGFKPSEIKSIDEAKCLWENITRQVFNQNLKIGWGFNMPKKRKLNIDI
;
A
#
# COMPACT_ATOMS: atom_id res chain seq x y z
N GLU A 1 23.54 -23.64 4.41
CA GLU A 1 22.19 -23.44 3.83
C GLU A 1 21.21 -23.67 4.96
N HIS A 2 20.60 -22.61 5.49
CA HIS A 2 19.75 -22.71 6.68
C HIS A 2 18.29 -22.77 6.25
N ASP A 3 17.78 -23.99 6.12
CA ASP A 3 16.34 -24.25 6.04
C ASP A 3 15.69 -23.95 7.40
N PHE A 4 14.67 -23.10 7.36
CA PHE A 4 13.96 -22.61 8.55
C PHE A 4 12.82 -23.58 8.91
N GLU A 5 13.06 -24.53 9.81
CA GLU A 5 12.00 -25.35 10.41
C GLU A 5 11.30 -24.60 11.55
N SER A 6 9.99 -24.41 11.43
CA SER A 6 9.15 -24.04 12.58
C SER A 6 8.87 -25.26 13.46
N LYS A 7 8.43 -25.06 14.72
CA LYS A 7 8.03 -26.13 15.67
C LYS A 7 6.91 -27.07 15.16
N ASN A 8 6.34 -26.79 13.98
CA ASN A 8 5.33 -27.59 13.29
C ASN A 8 5.81 -28.16 11.94
N GLY A 9 7.10 -28.05 11.59
CA GLY A 9 7.66 -28.61 10.35
C GLY A 9 7.41 -27.81 9.07
N ASP A 10 6.76 -26.64 9.13
CA ASP A 10 6.65 -25.77 7.95
C ASP A 10 8.00 -25.11 7.64
N VAL A 11 8.58 -25.43 6.48
CA VAL A 11 9.76 -24.79 5.90
C VAL A 11 9.32 -23.47 5.26
N TYR A 12 9.60 -22.34 5.91
CA TYR A 12 9.23 -21.00 5.41
C TYR A 12 10.41 -20.31 4.70
N PRO A 13 10.49 -20.43 3.37
CA PRO A 13 10.85 -19.26 2.58
C PRO A 13 9.61 -18.69 1.87
N ASN A 14 8.61 -19.49 1.48
CA ASN A 14 7.52 -19.00 0.63
C ASN A 14 6.27 -18.61 1.43
N LYS A 15 5.78 -17.38 1.24
CA LYS A 15 4.45 -16.97 1.66
C LYS A 15 3.55 -16.95 0.43
N GLU A 16 2.54 -17.79 0.45
CA GLU A 16 1.49 -17.80 -0.57
C GLU A 16 0.66 -16.52 -0.57
N TRP A 17 -0.20 -16.40 -1.59
CA TRP A 17 -1.22 -15.39 -1.65
C TRP A 17 -2.05 -15.38 -0.37
N ASN A 18 -2.30 -14.18 0.18
CA ASN A 18 -3.18 -14.05 1.33
C ASN A 18 -4.60 -14.52 0.97
N LYS A 19 -5.20 -15.35 1.84
CA LYS A 19 -6.52 -15.97 1.59
C LYS A 19 -7.69 -15.29 2.30
N LEU A 20 -7.40 -14.35 3.21
CA LEU A 20 -8.36 -13.81 4.17
C LEU A 20 -8.42 -12.28 4.15
N SER A 21 -8.00 -11.61 5.22
CA SER A 21 -7.86 -10.16 5.26
C SER A 21 -6.60 -9.72 4.52
N HIS A 22 -6.65 -8.55 3.89
CA HIS A 22 -5.48 -7.89 3.32
C HIS A 22 -4.36 -7.81 4.35
N LYS A 23 -3.13 -8.16 3.97
CA LYS A 23 -1.97 -8.10 4.87
C LYS A 23 -0.91 -7.16 4.33
N ARG A 24 -0.32 -6.42 5.27
CA ARG A 24 0.87 -5.63 5.01
C ARG A 24 2.10 -6.53 5.13
N LYS A 25 3.05 -6.31 4.24
CA LYS A 25 4.35 -6.96 4.26
C LYS A 25 5.43 -5.89 4.38
N TYR A 26 6.49 -6.22 5.10
CA TYR A 26 7.71 -5.43 5.13
C TYR A 26 8.66 -6.00 4.08
N VAL A 27 8.94 -5.20 3.06
CA VAL A 27 9.57 -5.68 1.82
C VAL A 27 10.88 -4.93 1.58
N LYS A 28 11.81 -5.59 0.89
CA LYS A 28 13.02 -4.98 0.32
C LYS A 28 12.86 -4.90 -1.19
N GLN A 29 13.07 -3.73 -1.79
CA GLN A 29 13.08 -3.53 -3.24
C GLN A 29 14.02 -2.41 -3.62
N LYS A 30 14.59 -2.47 -4.83
CA LYS A 30 15.28 -1.32 -5.42
C LYS A 30 14.27 -0.21 -5.74
N GLY A 31 14.65 1.03 -5.45
CA GLY A 31 13.83 2.20 -5.72
C GLY A 31 14.59 3.50 -5.53
N LEU A 32 13.88 4.61 -5.74
CA LEU A 32 14.37 5.97 -5.52
C LEU A 32 13.86 6.49 -4.18
N TYR A 33 14.64 7.35 -3.52
CA TYR A 33 14.24 8.01 -2.29
C TYR A 33 14.78 9.44 -2.15
N LEU A 34 14.22 10.18 -1.19
CA LEU A 34 14.78 11.43 -0.64
C LEU A 34 15.00 11.31 0.86
N ASP A 35 16.09 11.91 1.33
CA ASP A 35 16.32 12.17 2.77
C ASP A 35 15.63 13.46 3.24
N SER A 36 15.43 14.42 2.32
CA SER A 36 14.70 15.67 2.53
C SER A 36 14.06 16.17 1.23
N LEU A 37 13.03 17.02 1.31
CA LEU A 37 12.35 17.59 0.15
C LEU A 37 13.27 18.38 -0.80
N ASN A 38 14.39 18.89 -0.28
CA ASN A 38 15.34 19.71 -1.06
C ASN A 38 16.49 18.88 -1.67
N ASP A 39 16.54 17.58 -1.40
CA ASP A 39 17.62 16.72 -1.87
C ASP A 39 17.37 16.23 -3.30
N LEU A 40 18.44 15.77 -3.94
CA LEU A 40 18.35 15.03 -5.19
C LEU A 40 17.95 13.57 -4.91
N PRO A 41 17.12 12.94 -5.77
CA PRO A 41 16.78 11.53 -5.65
C PRO A 41 18.02 10.64 -5.66
N LYS A 42 18.04 9.67 -4.74
CA LYS A 42 19.06 8.63 -4.67
C LYS A 42 18.42 7.28 -4.98
N GLU A 43 19.16 6.40 -5.63
CA GLU A 43 18.76 5.01 -5.86
C GLU A 43 19.44 4.09 -4.85
N SER A 44 18.69 3.16 -4.26
CA SER A 44 19.24 2.16 -3.32
C SER A 44 18.31 0.95 -3.20
N GLU A 45 18.73 -0.06 -2.45
CA GLU A 45 17.82 -1.07 -1.91
C GLU A 45 17.08 -0.46 -0.72
N LEU A 46 15.76 -0.42 -0.81
CA LEU A 46 14.89 0.20 0.18
C LEU A 46 14.02 -0.84 0.85
N GLU A 47 13.90 -0.71 2.16
CA GLU A 47 12.93 -1.45 2.96
C GLU A 47 11.73 -0.58 3.27
N PHE A 48 10.52 -1.13 3.17
CA PHE A 48 9.28 -0.41 3.47
C PHE A 48 8.09 -1.34 3.75
N TRP A 49 7.06 -0.77 4.36
CA TRP A 49 5.77 -1.42 4.50
C TRP A 49 4.88 -1.15 3.28
N CYS A 50 4.28 -2.20 2.73
CA CYS A 50 3.26 -2.05 1.70
C CYS A 50 2.16 -3.10 1.85
N GLU A 51 1.01 -2.84 1.21
CA GLU A 51 0.06 -3.91 0.93
C GLU A 51 0.64 -4.77 -0.21
N TRP A 52 0.70 -6.08 -0.01
CA TRP A 52 1.11 -7.04 -1.04
C TRP A 52 0.43 -8.37 -0.76
N GLU A 53 -0.63 -8.62 -1.52
CA GLU A 53 -1.42 -9.85 -1.40
C GLU A 53 -0.80 -11.07 -2.09
N PRO A 54 -0.10 -10.94 -3.24
CA PRO A 54 0.54 -12.07 -3.92
C PRO A 54 1.70 -12.70 -3.14
N ASN A 55 2.33 -13.68 -3.79
CA ASN A 55 3.41 -14.46 -3.21
C ASN A 55 4.64 -13.61 -2.86
N SER A 56 5.37 -14.04 -1.84
CA SER A 56 6.66 -13.45 -1.49
C SER A 56 7.58 -14.44 -0.80
N ILE A 57 8.89 -14.24 -0.91
CA ILE A 57 9.87 -15.01 -0.15
C ILE A 57 10.35 -14.22 1.06
N VAL A 58 10.30 -14.85 2.24
CA VAL A 58 10.96 -14.37 3.46
C VAL A 58 12.44 -14.73 3.37
N THR A 59 13.30 -13.72 3.39
CA THR A 59 14.76 -13.91 3.34
C THR A 59 15.41 -13.74 4.70
N LYS A 60 14.76 -13.05 5.62
CA LYS A 60 15.29 -12.77 6.96
C LYS A 60 14.17 -12.71 8.00
N THR A 61 14.41 -13.34 9.15
CA THR A 61 13.65 -13.03 10.37
C THR A 61 14.35 -11.86 11.05
N LEU A 62 13.61 -10.78 11.29
CA LEU A 62 14.15 -9.58 11.91
C LEU A 62 14.13 -9.73 13.42
N GLU A 63 15.11 -9.11 14.07
CA GLU A 63 15.18 -9.06 15.51
C GLU A 63 14.01 -8.22 16.04
N THR A 64 13.14 -8.83 16.84
CA THR A 64 12.04 -8.11 17.49
C THR A 64 12.37 -7.72 18.94
N ASN A 65 13.59 -8.03 19.40
CA ASN A 65 14.02 -7.96 20.80
C ASN A 65 14.83 -6.70 21.13
N VAL A 66 14.48 -5.55 20.56
CA VAL A 66 15.02 -4.27 21.04
C VAL A 66 14.39 -4.00 22.42
N CYS A 67 15.12 -4.37 23.48
CA CYS A 67 14.85 -4.06 24.89
C CYS A 67 13.39 -4.22 25.35
N GLN A 68 12.89 -5.45 25.49
CA GLN A 68 11.61 -5.70 26.17
C GLN A 68 11.77 -6.64 27.36
N THR A 69 11.77 -6.05 28.55
CA THR A 69 11.28 -6.70 29.77
C THR A 69 9.85 -7.19 29.53
N LYS A 70 9.66 -8.50 29.27
CA LYS A 70 8.41 -9.27 29.39
C LYS A 70 7.06 -8.52 29.23
N VAL A 71 6.90 -7.68 28.21
CA VAL A 71 5.62 -7.10 27.83
C VAL A 71 5.41 -7.33 26.34
N GLU A 72 4.68 -8.41 26.05
CA GLU A 72 3.93 -8.63 24.80
C GLU A 72 4.71 -8.46 23.48
N LEU A 73 5.46 -9.50 23.11
CA LEU A 73 6.12 -9.75 21.81
C LEU A 73 5.27 -9.53 20.54
N ASN A 74 3.98 -9.19 20.65
CA ASN A 74 3.05 -9.10 19.53
C ASN A 74 2.60 -7.65 19.18
N ASN A 75 3.08 -6.62 19.89
CA ASN A 75 2.55 -5.26 19.74
C ASN A 75 3.61 -4.16 19.51
N THR A 76 4.85 -4.55 19.18
CA THR A 76 5.93 -3.57 19.06
C THR A 76 5.69 -2.59 17.92
N GLY A 77 5.04 -3.02 16.82
CA GLY A 77 4.88 -2.24 15.59
C GLY A 77 5.99 -2.49 14.57
N PHE A 78 7.04 -3.23 14.98
CA PHE A 78 8.16 -3.62 14.13
C PHE A 78 7.83 -4.84 13.26
N PRO A 79 8.46 -4.96 12.08
CA PRO A 79 8.31 -6.12 11.23
C PRO A 79 8.98 -7.34 11.85
N LYS A 80 8.36 -8.51 11.68
CA LYS A 80 8.97 -9.80 12.06
C LYS A 80 9.79 -10.42 10.92
N PHE A 81 9.39 -10.16 9.68
CA PHE A 81 9.95 -10.80 8.50
C PHE A 81 10.27 -9.76 7.44
N LEU A 82 11.44 -9.91 6.81
CA LEU A 82 11.80 -9.18 5.60
C LEU A 82 11.48 -10.04 4.38
N HIS A 83 10.75 -9.44 3.44
CA HIS A 83 10.41 -10.06 2.15
C HIS A 83 11.21 -9.44 1.01
N ASP A 84 12.01 -10.21 0.28
CA ASP A 84 12.86 -9.67 -0.80
C ASP A 84 12.30 -10.01 -2.18
N GLU A 85 11.97 -11.29 -2.41
CA GLU A 85 11.42 -11.71 -3.70
C GLU A 85 9.89 -11.65 -3.71
N LEU A 86 9.35 -10.54 -4.18
CA LEU A 86 7.94 -10.44 -4.51
C LEU A 86 7.68 -11.04 -5.89
N PHE A 87 6.61 -11.82 -6.02
CA PHE A 87 6.17 -12.36 -7.30
C PHE A 87 4.69 -12.67 -7.28
N TYR A 88 4.12 -12.88 -8.45
CA TYR A 88 2.75 -13.33 -8.57
C TYR A 88 2.66 -14.53 -9.51
N ILE A 89 1.73 -15.41 -9.19
CA ILE A 89 1.29 -16.50 -10.07
C ILE A 89 -0.06 -16.11 -10.66
N GLU A 90 -0.37 -16.61 -11.85
CA GLU A 90 -1.72 -16.43 -12.38
C GLU A 90 -2.70 -17.21 -11.52
N LEU A 91 -3.66 -16.51 -10.91
CA LEU A 91 -4.66 -17.14 -10.06
C LEU A 91 -5.81 -17.73 -10.89
N ASP A 92 -6.40 -18.83 -10.40
CA ASP A 92 -7.69 -19.30 -10.90
C ASP A 92 -8.77 -18.25 -10.58
N LYS A 93 -9.36 -17.71 -11.66
CA LYS A 93 -10.40 -16.68 -11.66
C LYS A 93 -11.63 -17.04 -10.82
N ARG A 94 -11.86 -18.34 -10.54
CA ARG A 94 -13.05 -18.82 -9.80
C ARG A 94 -12.94 -18.70 -8.29
N LEU A 95 -11.73 -18.55 -7.75
CA LEU A 95 -11.48 -18.73 -6.32
C LEU A 95 -11.23 -17.42 -5.56
N TRP A 96 -10.81 -16.34 -6.23
CA TRP A 96 -10.18 -15.20 -5.54
C TRP A 96 -10.83 -13.84 -5.81
N ARG A 97 -10.73 -12.93 -4.83
CA ARG A 97 -11.25 -11.54 -4.91
C ARG A 97 -10.33 -10.50 -4.24
N GLN A 98 -9.08 -10.85 -3.96
CA GLN A 98 -8.15 -9.90 -3.34
C GLN A 98 -7.36 -9.14 -4.40
N ASN A 99 -7.07 -7.89 -4.11
CA ASN A 99 -6.24 -7.01 -4.90
C ASN A 99 -5.21 -6.29 -4.00
N THR A 100 -4.16 -5.74 -4.61
CA THR A 100 -3.17 -4.93 -3.91
C THR A 100 -3.49 -3.45 -4.13
N ASP A 101 -4.07 -2.80 -3.12
CA ASP A 101 -4.37 -1.36 -3.16
C ASP A 101 -3.88 -0.62 -1.90
N PRO A 102 -3.06 0.44 -2.06
CA PRO A 102 -2.53 0.94 -3.32
C PRO A 102 -1.44 -0.01 -3.85
N CYS A 103 -1.33 -0.14 -5.17
CA CYS A 103 -0.18 -0.77 -5.79
C CYS A 103 0.92 0.29 -5.95
N VAL A 104 2.00 0.13 -5.18
CA VAL A 104 3.13 1.07 -5.15
C VAL A 104 4.22 0.73 -6.16
N PHE A 105 4.00 -0.28 -7.00
CA PHE A 105 4.99 -0.80 -7.95
C PHE A 105 4.72 -0.34 -9.39
N GLY A 106 5.80 -0.22 -10.16
CA GLY A 106 5.83 0.30 -11.53
C GLY A 106 6.07 1.81 -11.60
N GLU A 107 5.91 2.38 -12.79
CA GLU A 107 6.21 3.79 -13.06
C GLU A 107 5.40 4.79 -12.24
N THR A 108 4.16 4.42 -11.90
CA THR A 108 3.25 5.23 -11.08
C THR A 108 2.49 4.32 -10.12
N PHE A 109 2.22 4.85 -8.93
CA PHE A 109 1.34 4.19 -7.97
C PHE A 109 -0.08 4.13 -8.54
N LYS A 110 -0.80 3.06 -8.23
CA LYS A 110 -2.16 2.84 -8.72
C LYS A 110 -3.08 2.55 -7.56
N PHE A 111 -4.30 3.08 -7.66
CA PHE A 111 -5.34 2.81 -6.70
C PHE A 111 -6.64 2.47 -7.44
N PHE A 112 -7.17 1.31 -7.12
CA PHE A 112 -8.37 0.78 -7.74
C PHE A 112 -9.38 0.27 -6.69
N LEU A 113 -10.60 -0.09 -7.08
CA LEU A 113 -11.71 -0.78 -6.38
C LEU A 113 -12.03 -0.50 -4.90
N CYS A 114 -11.06 -0.50 -3.99
CA CYS A 114 -11.25 -0.48 -2.56
C CYS A 114 -12.11 0.72 -2.14
N GLN A 115 -13.30 0.40 -1.61
CA GLN A 115 -14.28 1.34 -1.09
C GLN A 115 -14.80 2.39 -2.07
N GLN A 116 -14.54 2.29 -3.38
CA GLN A 116 -15.10 3.18 -4.41
C GLN A 116 -16.61 2.99 -4.60
N THR A 117 -17.15 1.83 -4.20
CA THR A 117 -18.58 1.56 -4.27
C THR A 117 -19.06 0.90 -2.98
N ARG A 118 -20.32 1.13 -2.62
CA ARG A 118 -20.99 0.49 -1.47
C ARG A 118 -22.40 0.08 -1.84
N LYS A 119 -22.98 -0.87 -1.10
CA LYS A 119 -24.41 -1.16 -1.20
C LYS A 119 -25.21 0.04 -0.71
N LYS A 120 -26.29 0.39 -1.41
CA LYS A 120 -27.21 1.48 -1.05
C LYS A 120 -27.88 1.21 0.29
N SER A 121 -28.35 -0.02 0.53
CA SER A 121 -28.82 -0.47 1.84
C SER A 121 -28.70 -1.99 1.98
N LYS A 122 -29.06 -2.53 3.16
CA LYS A 122 -29.16 -4.00 3.32
C LYS A 122 -30.31 -4.60 2.50
N LYS A 123 -31.40 -3.84 2.29
CA LYS A 123 -32.61 -4.27 1.58
C LYS A 123 -32.53 -4.03 0.07
N ASN A 124 -31.74 -3.04 -0.36
CA ASN A 124 -31.47 -2.76 -1.76
C ASN A 124 -29.98 -3.01 -2.05
N PRO A 125 -29.63 -4.15 -2.68
CA PRO A 125 -28.24 -4.54 -2.94
C PRO A 125 -27.58 -3.73 -4.08
N GLU A 126 -28.32 -2.82 -4.73
CA GLU A 126 -27.78 -1.87 -5.71
C GLU A 126 -26.52 -1.18 -5.17
N ARG A 127 -25.48 -1.13 -5.99
CA ARG A 127 -24.23 -0.45 -5.64
C ARG A 127 -24.32 1.00 -6.05
N ILE A 128 -23.81 1.87 -5.19
CA ILE A 128 -23.63 3.30 -5.47
C ILE A 128 -22.16 3.66 -5.31
N GLN A 129 -21.72 4.67 -6.06
CA GLN A 129 -20.39 5.25 -5.91
C GLN A 129 -20.23 5.91 -4.54
N THR A 130 -19.01 5.85 -4.01
CA THR A 130 -18.58 6.65 -2.87
C THR A 130 -17.76 7.84 -3.34
N GLN A 131 -17.36 8.73 -2.43
CA GLN A 131 -16.46 9.84 -2.75
C GLN A 131 -15.10 9.39 -3.27
N LEU A 132 -14.63 8.20 -2.90
CA LEU A 132 -13.39 7.64 -3.45
C LEU A 132 -13.51 7.32 -4.95
N ALA A 133 -14.70 7.22 -5.53
CA ALA A 133 -14.89 7.10 -6.98
C ALA A 133 -14.93 8.44 -7.72
N LYS A 134 -14.77 9.57 -6.99
CA LYS A 134 -14.93 10.94 -7.50
C LYS A 134 -13.81 11.85 -7.02
N LEU A 135 -12.61 11.30 -6.87
CA LEU A 135 -11.45 12.08 -6.47
C LEU A 135 -10.94 12.87 -7.66
N GLU A 136 -10.59 14.13 -7.40
CA GLU A 136 -10.04 15.05 -8.38
C GLU A 136 -8.51 15.09 -8.29
N LYS A 137 -7.86 15.59 -9.35
CA LYS A 137 -6.41 15.81 -9.38
C LYS A 137 -5.98 16.67 -8.20
N GLY A 138 -4.94 16.24 -7.49
CA GLY A 138 -4.44 16.87 -6.26
C GLY A 138 -5.06 16.34 -4.97
N SER A 139 -6.06 15.45 -5.04
CA SER A 139 -6.56 14.75 -3.85
C SER A 139 -5.46 13.90 -3.20
N ILE A 140 -5.37 13.94 -1.86
CA ILE A 140 -4.43 13.12 -1.08
C ILE A 140 -5.19 12.02 -0.38
N ILE A 141 -4.72 10.78 -0.53
CA ILE A 141 -5.22 9.60 0.17
C ILE A 141 -4.10 9.08 1.07
N LEU A 142 -4.41 8.88 2.35
CA LEU A 142 -3.50 8.25 3.30
C LEU A 142 -3.93 6.80 3.52
N PHE A 143 -3.13 5.87 3.04
CA PHE A 143 -3.29 4.46 3.33
C PHE A 143 -2.52 4.13 4.59
N GLY A 144 -3.15 3.36 5.47
CA GLY A 144 -2.60 3.08 6.79
C GLY A 144 -3.56 2.31 7.66
N SER A 145 -3.22 2.23 8.93
CA SER A 145 -4.05 1.61 9.96
C SER A 145 -3.98 2.41 11.26
N TYR A 146 -4.53 1.88 12.34
CA TYR A 146 -4.48 2.54 13.64
C TYR A 146 -3.79 1.65 14.67
N LYS A 147 -2.87 2.24 15.44
CA LYS A 147 -2.26 1.62 16.63
C LYS A 147 -2.98 2.17 17.85
N GLN A 148 -3.41 1.30 18.77
CA GLN A 148 -3.96 1.73 20.05
C GLN A 148 -2.86 1.67 21.11
N ASN A 149 -2.66 2.77 21.84
CA ASN A 149 -1.82 2.79 23.02
C ASN A 149 -2.51 1.95 24.12
N SER A 150 -1.81 0.93 24.62
CA SER A 150 -2.37 -0.01 25.60
C SER A 150 -2.72 0.66 26.94
N LYS A 151 -1.95 1.69 27.33
CA LYS A 151 -2.09 2.43 28.59
C LYS A 151 -3.11 3.56 28.50
N THR A 152 -2.97 4.46 27.52
CA THR A 152 -3.83 5.66 27.42
C THR A 152 -5.12 5.39 26.66
N LYS A 153 -5.24 4.24 25.98
CA LYS A 153 -6.32 3.89 25.03
C LYS A 153 -6.43 4.82 23.82
N GLU A 154 -5.55 5.80 23.71
CA GLU A 154 -5.41 6.68 22.56
C GLU A 154 -5.13 5.85 21.30
N ARG A 155 -5.69 6.31 20.18
CA ARG A 155 -5.47 5.70 18.88
C ARG A 155 -4.68 6.66 18.01
N LEU A 156 -3.68 6.12 17.33
CA LEU A 156 -2.80 6.86 16.44
C LEU A 156 -2.90 6.28 15.04
N PHE A 157 -2.93 7.14 14.03
CA PHE A 157 -2.88 6.69 12.63
C PHE A 157 -1.43 6.40 12.26
N ILE A 158 -1.19 5.20 11.73
CA ILE A 158 0.11 4.76 11.24
C ILE A 158 0.05 4.62 9.72
N LEU A 159 0.99 5.27 9.05
CA LEU A 159 0.99 5.47 7.60
C LEU A 159 1.73 4.34 6.88
N ASP A 160 1.10 3.80 5.84
CA ASP A 160 1.71 2.86 4.88
C ASP A 160 2.12 3.61 3.59
N THR A 161 1.25 4.48 3.07
CA THR A 161 1.44 5.10 1.76
C THR A 161 0.69 6.43 1.68
N VAL A 162 1.35 7.44 1.11
CA VAL A 162 0.72 8.68 0.65
C VAL A 162 0.47 8.55 -0.83
N PHE A 163 -0.79 8.70 -1.25
CA PHE A 163 -1.19 8.69 -2.65
C PHE A 163 -1.75 10.05 -3.04
N VAL A 164 -1.14 10.69 -4.02
CA VAL A 164 -1.60 11.96 -4.59
C VAL A 164 -2.20 11.67 -5.95
N VAL A 165 -3.50 11.95 -6.13
CA VAL A 165 -4.19 11.71 -7.41
C VAL A 165 -3.64 12.67 -8.46
N ASN A 166 -3.13 12.14 -9.57
CA ASN A 166 -2.71 12.94 -10.72
C ASN A 166 -3.67 12.84 -11.90
N ASP A 167 -4.15 11.62 -12.15
CA ASP A 167 -4.95 11.29 -13.32
C ASP A 167 -5.78 10.03 -13.05
N TRP A 168 -6.73 9.72 -13.92
CA TRP A 168 -7.52 8.49 -13.86
C TRP A 168 -8.07 8.07 -15.21
N VAL A 169 -8.35 6.78 -15.33
CA VAL A 169 -9.25 6.25 -16.38
C VAL A 169 -10.56 5.82 -15.75
N GLU A 170 -11.67 6.18 -16.39
CA GLU A 170 -13.02 5.84 -15.96
C GLU A 170 -13.61 4.74 -16.85
N PHE A 171 -14.31 3.80 -16.23
CA PHE A 171 -14.94 2.68 -16.92
C PHE A 171 -16.09 2.12 -16.10
N ASN A 172 -17.02 1.40 -16.76
CA ASN A 172 -18.23 0.89 -16.12
C ASN A 172 -18.19 -0.63 -15.93
N SER A 173 -17.52 -1.35 -16.81
CA SER A 173 -17.49 -2.81 -16.87
C SER A 173 -16.07 -3.36 -17.06
N LYS A 174 -15.93 -4.68 -16.96
CA LYS A 174 -14.66 -5.37 -17.27
C LYS A 174 -14.32 -5.24 -18.75
N GLU A 175 -15.34 -5.33 -19.59
CA GLU A 175 -15.24 -5.23 -21.05
C GLU A 175 -14.84 -3.81 -21.49
N ASP A 176 -15.28 -2.78 -20.78
CA ASP A 176 -14.81 -1.40 -21.01
C ASP A 176 -13.35 -1.26 -20.61
N PHE A 177 -12.96 -1.84 -19.48
CA PHE A 177 -11.57 -1.80 -19.03
C PHE A 177 -10.62 -2.50 -20.00
N GLU A 178 -11.00 -3.65 -20.56
CA GLU A 178 -10.20 -4.39 -21.54
C GLU A 178 -9.93 -3.59 -22.83
N LYS A 179 -10.71 -2.54 -23.11
CA LYS A 179 -10.50 -1.64 -24.25
C LYS A 179 -9.59 -0.45 -23.93
N ILE A 180 -9.24 -0.23 -22.66
CA ILE A 180 -8.35 0.85 -22.26
C ILE A 180 -6.93 0.49 -22.67
N ILE A 181 -6.35 1.32 -23.55
CA ILE A 181 -4.95 1.23 -23.95
C ILE A 181 -4.19 2.34 -23.22
N ASP A 182 -3.64 2.02 -22.05
CA ASP A 182 -2.84 2.94 -21.24
C ASP A 182 -1.56 2.23 -20.80
N THR A 183 -0.40 2.75 -21.22
CA THR A 183 0.91 2.14 -20.98
C THR A 183 1.27 2.06 -19.50
N ARG A 184 0.62 2.86 -18.65
CA ARG A 184 0.80 2.81 -17.20
C ARG A 184 0.24 1.52 -16.60
N ILE A 185 -0.69 0.84 -17.29
CA ILE A 185 -1.36 -0.39 -16.85
C ILE A 185 -0.61 -1.63 -17.39
N CYS A 186 0.50 -1.98 -16.72
CA CYS A 186 1.28 -3.16 -17.10
C CYS A 186 0.54 -4.48 -16.84
N GLU A 187 0.96 -5.55 -17.56
CA GLU A 187 0.37 -6.90 -17.45
C GLU A 187 0.30 -7.39 -15.99
N GLY A 188 1.37 -7.19 -15.22
CA GLY A 188 1.38 -7.63 -13.82
C GLY A 188 0.34 -6.94 -12.95
N TYR A 189 0.08 -5.66 -13.17
CA TYR A 189 -0.98 -4.97 -12.45
C TYR A 189 -2.36 -5.50 -12.85
N GLN A 190 -2.56 -5.80 -14.14
CA GLN A 190 -3.81 -6.40 -14.62
C GLN A 190 -4.07 -7.75 -13.96
N ASP A 191 -3.04 -8.60 -13.89
CA ASP A 191 -3.11 -9.93 -13.29
C ASP A 191 -3.43 -9.91 -11.79
N ILE A 192 -2.91 -8.92 -11.04
CA ILE A 192 -3.07 -8.84 -9.58
C ILE A 192 -4.33 -8.09 -9.15
N CYS A 193 -4.72 -7.02 -9.85
CA CYS A 193 -5.74 -6.09 -9.34
C CYS A 193 -7.01 -6.01 -10.18
N ILE A 194 -6.94 -6.26 -11.49
CA ILE A 194 -8.03 -5.93 -12.42
C ILE A 194 -8.94 -7.13 -12.69
N ARG A 195 -8.39 -8.35 -12.73
CA ARG A 195 -9.15 -9.55 -13.12
C ARG A 195 -10.35 -9.89 -12.21
N PHE A 196 -10.52 -9.17 -11.10
CA PHE A 196 -11.57 -9.36 -10.09
C PHE A 196 -12.71 -8.33 -10.14
N ILE A 197 -12.80 -7.53 -11.21
CA ILE A 197 -13.91 -6.58 -11.39
C ILE A 197 -15.24 -7.33 -11.41
N ASP A 198 -16.14 -6.89 -10.53
CA ASP A 198 -17.50 -7.42 -10.45
C ASP A 198 -18.28 -7.11 -11.73
N LYS A 199 -19.09 -8.06 -12.21
CA LYS A 199 -19.83 -7.97 -13.49
C LYS A 199 -20.86 -6.84 -13.54
N GLN A 200 -21.24 -6.30 -12.37
CA GLN A 200 -22.24 -5.25 -12.29
C GLN A 200 -21.68 -3.93 -12.86
N PRO A 201 -22.38 -3.33 -13.85
CA PRO A 201 -21.96 -2.08 -14.45
C PRO A 201 -22.11 -0.94 -13.43
N ILE A 202 -20.99 -0.33 -13.07
CA ILE A 202 -20.95 0.86 -12.23
C ILE A 202 -19.67 1.63 -12.55
N ALA A 203 -19.79 2.94 -12.72
CA ALA A 203 -18.67 3.81 -12.97
C ALA A 203 -17.63 3.68 -11.85
N ARG A 204 -16.38 3.38 -12.23
CA ARG A 204 -15.22 3.25 -11.37
C ARG A 204 -14.07 4.03 -11.99
N ARG A 205 -13.14 4.46 -11.14
CA ARG A 205 -11.91 5.12 -11.58
C ARG A 205 -10.71 4.27 -11.18
N LEU A 206 -9.82 3.97 -12.13
CA LEU A 206 -8.45 3.56 -11.82
C LEU A 206 -7.62 4.84 -11.72
N TYR A 207 -7.16 5.16 -10.52
CA TYR A 207 -6.36 6.36 -10.29
C TYR A 207 -4.88 6.08 -10.48
N PHE A 208 -4.18 7.06 -11.04
CA PHE A 208 -2.74 7.12 -11.16
C PHE A 208 -2.17 8.18 -10.22
N GLY A 209 -1.15 7.78 -9.48
CA GLY A 209 -0.44 8.63 -8.55
C GLY A 209 0.43 9.67 -9.26
N ALA A 210 0.54 10.86 -8.68
CA ALA A 210 1.56 11.83 -9.06
C ALA A 210 2.94 11.23 -8.80
N THR A 211 3.85 11.41 -9.75
CA THR A 211 5.22 10.89 -9.65
C THR A 211 6.17 12.02 -9.32
N TYR A 212 7.38 11.70 -8.85
CA TYR A 212 8.39 12.72 -8.59
C TYR A 212 8.69 13.60 -9.82
N LYS A 213 8.60 13.04 -11.04
CA LYS A 213 8.80 13.78 -12.30
C LYS A 213 7.54 14.51 -12.79
N ASN A 214 6.36 14.05 -12.40
CA ASN A 214 5.06 14.62 -12.79
C ASN A 214 4.22 14.89 -11.54
N GLN A 215 4.63 15.93 -10.82
CA GLN A 215 4.06 16.33 -9.54
C GLN A 215 2.76 17.13 -9.74
N VAL A 216 1.92 17.14 -8.71
CA VAL A 216 0.73 18.00 -8.66
C VAL A 216 0.95 19.08 -7.61
N ASN A 217 1.17 20.31 -8.06
CA ASN A 217 1.51 21.45 -7.18
C ASN A 217 2.69 21.15 -6.22
N GLY A 218 3.72 20.44 -6.69
CA GLY A 218 4.85 20.01 -5.87
C GLY A 218 4.65 18.69 -5.11
N MET A 219 3.43 18.13 -5.10
CA MET A 219 3.10 16.91 -4.38
C MET A 219 3.24 15.66 -5.25
N TYR A 220 3.65 14.54 -4.64
CA TYR A 220 3.70 13.23 -5.29
C TYR A 220 3.43 12.08 -4.32
N SER A 221 3.12 10.91 -4.88
CA SER A 221 2.86 9.68 -4.11
C SER A 221 4.17 9.04 -3.63
N PHE A 222 4.20 8.55 -2.39
CA PHE A 222 5.37 7.89 -1.82
C PHE A 222 5.00 6.90 -0.71
N VAL A 223 5.96 6.05 -0.35
CA VAL A 223 5.93 5.24 0.88
C VAL A 223 7.01 5.71 1.85
N PRO A 224 6.79 5.68 3.17
CA PRO A 224 7.87 5.77 4.14
C PRO A 224 8.83 4.58 3.98
N CYS A 225 10.13 4.82 3.98
CA CYS A 225 11.14 3.79 3.77
C CYS A 225 12.44 4.05 4.53
N LYS A 226 13.33 3.05 4.52
CA LYS A 226 14.74 3.17 4.89
C LYS A 226 15.60 2.49 3.84
N GLU A 227 16.89 2.82 3.80
CA GLU A 227 17.86 1.99 3.08
C GLU A 227 17.99 0.64 3.79
N SER A 228 18.19 -0.42 3.00
CA SER A 228 18.37 -1.76 3.55
C SER A 228 19.70 -1.89 4.27
N GLY A 229 19.73 -2.74 5.31
CA GLY A 229 20.95 -3.04 6.05
C GLY A 229 20.76 -3.19 7.56
N ASP A 230 19.55 -2.98 8.07
CA ASP A 230 19.24 -3.13 9.49
C ASP A 230 18.77 -4.56 9.84
N ASP A 231 18.98 -4.97 11.09
CA ASP A 231 18.51 -6.24 11.64
C ASP A 231 17.10 -6.15 12.24
N PHE A 232 16.59 -4.93 12.47
CA PHE A 232 15.30 -4.70 13.16
C PHE A 232 14.17 -4.21 12.23
N GLY A 233 14.50 -3.62 11.09
CA GLY A 233 13.55 -2.88 10.26
C GLY A 233 13.02 -1.62 10.95
N PHE A 234 11.82 -1.14 10.60
CA PHE A 234 11.24 0.05 11.24
C PHE A 234 9.72 -0.02 11.44
N GLU A 235 9.22 0.69 12.46
CA GLU A 235 7.79 0.91 12.67
C GLU A 235 7.23 1.90 11.65
N ARG A 236 6.01 1.63 11.19
CA ARG A 236 5.28 2.59 10.35
C ARG A 236 5.12 3.93 11.06
N PRO A 237 5.37 5.06 10.39
CA PRO A 237 5.35 6.36 11.04
C PRO A 237 3.95 6.73 11.50
N VAL A 238 3.87 7.29 12.70
CA VAL A 238 2.65 7.91 13.21
C VAL A 238 2.46 9.25 12.53
N ILE A 239 1.25 9.51 12.06
CA ILE A 239 0.90 10.80 11.44
C ILE A 239 -0.23 11.45 12.22
N GLU A 240 0.01 12.66 12.67
CA GLU A 240 -0.91 13.49 13.42
C GLU A 240 -1.44 14.61 12.55
N LEU A 241 -2.75 14.54 12.25
CA LEU A 241 -3.47 15.54 11.49
C LEU A 241 -4.77 15.84 12.22
N GLN A 242 -4.70 16.78 13.16
CA GLN A 242 -5.85 17.21 13.96
C GLN A 242 -7.04 17.55 13.04
N ASP A 243 -8.22 17.05 13.43
CA ASP A 243 -9.51 17.18 12.72
C ASP A 243 -9.62 16.53 11.32
N ARG A 244 -8.50 16.20 10.67
CA ARG A 244 -8.45 15.60 9.32
C ARG A 244 -8.42 14.09 9.33
N VAL A 245 -7.78 13.48 10.33
CA VAL A 245 -7.75 12.04 10.52
C VAL A 245 -8.53 11.71 11.78
N ASN A 246 -9.50 10.78 11.69
CA ASN A 246 -10.22 10.30 12.86
C ASN A 246 -9.61 8.96 13.32
N PRO A 247 -8.82 8.96 14.40
CA PRO A 247 -8.14 7.75 14.87
C PRO A 247 -9.08 6.65 15.36
N ASN A 248 -10.36 6.96 15.59
CA ASN A 248 -11.35 6.00 16.07
C ASN A 248 -12.03 5.21 14.95
N ARG A 249 -11.75 5.51 13.68
CA ARG A 249 -12.41 4.86 12.54
C ARG A 249 -11.67 3.58 12.11
N ASN A 250 -12.04 2.46 12.70
CA ASN A 250 -11.36 1.18 12.48
C ASN A 250 -11.52 0.57 11.07
N ARG A 251 -12.51 1.01 10.29
CA ARG A 251 -12.77 0.54 8.92
C ARG A 251 -13.41 1.67 8.09
N GLY A 252 -13.11 1.69 6.81
CA GLY A 252 -13.66 2.68 5.89
C GLY A 252 -12.80 3.95 5.79
N PHE A 253 -13.08 4.79 4.79
CA PHE A 253 -12.44 6.08 4.61
C PHE A 253 -13.25 7.20 5.30
N LYS A 254 -12.56 8.22 5.84
CA LYS A 254 -13.15 9.49 6.25
C LYS A 254 -12.70 10.55 5.26
N PRO A 255 -13.62 11.15 4.48
CA PRO A 255 -13.26 12.30 3.68
C PRO A 255 -13.08 13.52 4.57
N SER A 256 -12.12 14.35 4.21
CA SER A 256 -11.88 15.66 4.81
C SER A 256 -11.88 16.68 3.69
N GLU A 257 -12.71 17.71 3.82
CA GLU A 257 -12.84 18.75 2.82
C GLU A 257 -11.59 19.64 2.83
N ILE A 258 -10.99 19.84 1.66
CA ILE A 258 -9.84 20.72 1.45
C ILE A 258 -10.30 21.84 0.54
N LYS A 259 -10.07 23.10 0.93
CA LYS A 259 -10.61 24.28 0.26
C LYS A 259 -9.81 24.68 -0.96
N SER A 260 -8.53 24.32 -1.04
CA SER A 260 -7.64 24.68 -2.16
C SER A 260 -6.51 23.68 -2.36
N ILE A 261 -5.91 23.72 -3.55
CA ILE A 261 -4.72 22.91 -3.86
C ILE A 261 -3.49 23.29 -3.02
N ASP A 262 -3.41 24.54 -2.56
CA ASP A 262 -2.33 24.99 -1.67
C ASP A 262 -2.52 24.46 -0.25
N GLU A 263 -3.77 24.37 0.23
CA GLU A 263 -4.06 23.70 1.49
C GLU A 263 -3.70 22.21 1.42
N ALA A 264 -3.99 21.54 0.29
CA ALA A 264 -3.54 20.17 0.06
C ALA A 264 -2.01 20.06 0.10
N LYS A 265 -1.31 20.98 -0.57
CA LYS A 265 0.16 21.04 -0.56
C LYS A 265 0.73 21.21 0.84
N CYS A 266 0.23 22.17 1.61
CA CYS A 266 0.64 22.38 3.00
C CYS A 266 0.42 21.13 3.87
N LEU A 267 -0.69 20.42 3.64
CA LEU A 267 -0.98 19.16 4.32
C LEU A 267 0.03 18.07 3.94
N TRP A 268 0.31 17.91 2.65
CA TRP A 268 1.30 16.96 2.14
C TRP A 268 2.72 17.25 2.66
N GLU A 269 3.13 18.52 2.71
CA GLU A 269 4.42 18.94 3.27
C GLU A 269 4.50 18.68 4.78
N ASN A 270 3.39 18.86 5.52
CA ASN A 270 3.32 18.49 6.93
C ASN A 270 3.51 16.98 7.13
N ILE A 271 2.76 16.16 6.39
CA ILE A 271 2.89 14.69 6.44
C ILE A 271 4.32 14.27 6.14
N THR A 272 4.91 14.83 5.09
CA THR A 272 6.28 14.52 4.65
C THR A 272 7.31 14.88 5.73
N ARG A 273 7.17 16.06 6.36
CA ARG A 273 8.02 16.45 7.50
C ARG A 273 7.88 15.50 8.70
N GLN A 274 6.67 15.05 9.01
CA GLN A 274 6.46 14.08 10.09
C GLN A 274 7.13 12.72 9.81
N VAL A 275 7.17 12.29 8.55
CA VAL A 275 7.92 11.08 8.14
C VAL A 275 9.42 11.28 8.37
N PHE A 276 9.99 12.39 7.90
CA PHE A 276 11.42 12.69 8.10
C PHE A 276 11.79 12.83 9.58
N ASN A 277 10.95 13.48 10.39
CA ASN A 277 11.17 13.64 11.82
C ASN A 277 11.18 12.30 12.59
N GLN A 278 10.66 11.22 11.99
CA GLN A 278 10.72 9.86 12.53
C GLN A 278 11.92 9.06 11.98
N ASN A 279 12.92 9.76 11.42
CA ASN A 279 14.13 9.19 10.82
C ASN A 279 13.83 8.20 9.70
N LEU A 280 12.78 8.48 8.93
CA LEU A 280 12.41 7.73 7.73
C LEU A 280 12.61 8.60 6.50
N LYS A 281 12.73 7.95 5.36
CA LYS A 281 12.86 8.55 4.03
C LYS A 281 11.53 8.41 3.29
N ILE A 282 11.36 9.13 2.18
CA ILE A 282 10.22 8.93 1.28
C ILE A 282 10.68 8.26 -0.02
N GLY A 283 10.07 7.13 -0.37
CA GLY A 283 10.50 6.26 -1.46
C GLY A 283 9.43 6.06 -2.53
N TRP A 284 9.88 5.82 -3.76
CA TRP A 284 9.04 5.54 -4.92
C TRP A 284 9.82 4.81 -6.03
N GLY A 285 9.15 4.50 -7.14
CA GLY A 285 9.80 3.95 -8.34
C GLY A 285 10.23 2.49 -8.20
N PHE A 286 9.51 1.71 -7.40
CA PHE A 286 9.77 0.29 -7.20
C PHE A 286 9.38 -0.51 -8.42
N ASN A 287 10.19 -1.51 -8.79
CA ASN A 287 9.90 -2.36 -9.93
C ASN A 287 8.64 -3.20 -9.72
N MET A 288 7.87 -3.42 -10.79
CA MET A 288 6.75 -4.35 -10.76
C MET A 288 7.27 -5.77 -10.50
N PRO A 289 6.77 -6.49 -9.47
CA PRO A 289 7.09 -7.89 -9.26
C PRO A 289 6.78 -8.74 -10.49
N LYS A 290 7.58 -9.77 -10.76
CA LYS A 290 7.48 -10.58 -11.99
C LYS A 290 6.47 -11.72 -11.83
N LYS A 291 5.86 -12.12 -12.95
CA LYS A 291 5.08 -13.35 -13.05
C LYS A 291 6.00 -14.57 -12.89
N ARG A 292 5.58 -15.56 -12.11
CA ARG A 292 6.19 -16.90 -12.08
C ARG A 292 5.18 -17.93 -12.59
N LYS A 293 5.68 -18.95 -13.30
CA LYS A 293 4.91 -20.15 -13.62
C LYS A 293 5.04 -21.11 -12.43
N LEU A 294 3.93 -21.70 -12.00
CA LEU A 294 4.00 -22.89 -11.16
C LEU A 294 4.38 -24.05 -12.08
N ASN A 295 5.57 -24.64 -11.90
CA ASN A 295 5.82 -25.98 -12.41
C ASN A 295 5.04 -26.93 -11.51
N ILE A 296 3.80 -27.21 -11.88
CA ILE A 296 3.06 -28.32 -11.31
C ILE A 296 3.48 -29.51 -12.15
N ASP A 297 4.48 -30.25 -11.70
CA ASP A 297 4.67 -31.61 -12.19
C ASP A 297 3.40 -32.38 -11.79
N ILE A 298 2.63 -32.79 -12.79
CA ILE A 298 1.42 -33.64 -12.65
C ILE A 298 1.86 -35.10 -12.59
#